data_AF-A0A8H4XW78-F1
#
_entry.id   AF-A0A8H4XW78-F1
#
_cell.length_a   1.000
_cell.length_b   1.000
_cell.length_c   1.000
_cell.angle_alpha   90.00
_cell.angle_beta   90.00
_cell.angle_gamma   90.00
#
_symmetry.space_group_name_H-M   'P 1'
#
loop_
_entity.id
_entity.type
_entity.pdbx_description
1 polymer ?
#
loop_
_entity_poly.entity_id
_entity_poly.type
_entity_poly.pdbx_seq_one_letter_code
_entity_poly.pdbx_strand_id
1 'polypeptide(L)'
;MVLPAFRLNALGFLTGKELAAEAEKNGEPVGNMGLWDQRAALEWTHANISFFGGDPANITVAGYSAGGFSAFQQLGHELYRVPTSKGFIKRIVMFSNGPGITPKTLEEQQSQFDEYITRLGIPLGLPSETKLDMLRSLPYQKLIEVQTDMKIHEFRLLSNGEFLPKDLMSKVNDGDFAKNMSERNIKLLSGECRDEHTIYRTWRTPDNSFDAVYARLCAEYPETTAKKLMTHYCGPNKELPSACDNWKVLFGHIYANI
;
A
#
# COMPACT_ATOMS: atom_id res chain seq x y z
N MET A 1 -22.67 -8.02 -7.38
CA MET A 1 -21.28 -7.85 -6.87
C MET A 1 -20.47 -7.20 -7.98
N VAL A 2 -19.68 -6.18 -7.67
CA VAL A 2 -18.81 -5.48 -8.63
C VAL A 2 -17.36 -5.83 -8.29
N LEU A 3 -16.58 -6.28 -9.29
CA LEU A 3 -15.18 -6.68 -9.12
C LEU A 3 -14.31 -5.88 -10.09
N PRO A 4 -13.85 -4.69 -9.70
CA PRO A 4 -13.04 -3.85 -10.58
C PRO A 4 -11.57 -4.32 -10.60
N ALA A 5 -10.93 -4.18 -11.76
CA ALA A 5 -9.48 -4.24 -11.88
C ALA A 5 -8.85 -2.88 -11.53
N PHE A 6 -7.62 -2.89 -11.06
CA PHE A 6 -6.84 -1.69 -10.77
C PHE A 6 -5.35 -1.96 -11.07
N ARG A 7 -4.58 -0.90 -11.33
CA ARG A 7 -3.15 -1.04 -11.60
C ARG A 7 -2.40 -1.54 -10.36
N LEU A 8 -1.45 -2.43 -10.59
CA LEU A 8 -0.63 -3.07 -9.56
C LEU A 8 0.86 -2.76 -9.80
N ASN A 9 1.68 -3.06 -8.79
CA ASN A 9 3.13 -3.03 -8.85
C ASN A 9 3.66 -1.66 -9.35
N ALA A 10 4.73 -1.62 -10.14
CA ALA A 10 5.24 -0.37 -10.69
C ALA A 10 4.20 0.44 -11.50
N LEU A 11 3.23 -0.23 -12.14
CA LEU A 11 2.22 0.46 -12.95
C LEU A 11 1.18 1.20 -12.09
N GLY A 12 0.98 0.76 -10.84
CA GLY A 12 0.01 1.35 -9.92
C GLY A 12 0.62 2.12 -8.75
N PHE A 13 1.87 1.83 -8.40
CA PHE A 13 2.48 2.26 -7.13
C PHE A 13 3.96 2.63 -7.25
N LEU A 14 4.51 2.76 -8.47
CA LEU A 14 5.83 3.39 -8.64
C LEU A 14 5.72 4.88 -8.33
N THR A 15 6.67 5.39 -7.55
CA THR A 15 6.75 6.81 -7.18
C THR A 15 8.20 7.23 -7.08
N GLY A 16 8.49 8.45 -7.52
CA GLY A 16 9.81 9.08 -7.45
C GLY A 16 9.67 10.58 -7.65
N LYS A 17 10.71 11.34 -7.32
CA LYS A 17 10.75 12.81 -7.44
C LYS A 17 10.42 13.27 -8.85
N GLU A 18 10.82 12.52 -9.87
CA GLU A 18 10.49 12.77 -11.28
C GLU A 18 8.99 12.69 -11.55
N LEU A 19 8.34 11.58 -11.18
CA LEU A 19 6.90 11.39 -11.35
C LEU A 19 6.09 12.39 -10.52
N ALA A 20 6.56 12.70 -9.30
CA ALA A 20 5.91 13.68 -8.44
C ALA A 20 5.95 15.09 -9.03
N ALA A 21 7.12 15.54 -9.49
CA ALA A 21 7.28 16.87 -10.08
C ALA A 21 6.45 17.05 -11.36
N GLU A 22 6.34 16.00 -12.19
CA GLU A 22 5.51 16.05 -13.38
C GLU A 22 4.00 16.09 -13.04
N ALA A 23 3.55 15.24 -12.11
CA ALA A 23 2.17 15.24 -11.67
C ALA A 23 1.77 16.59 -11.04
N GLU A 24 2.62 17.17 -10.19
CA GLU A 24 2.41 18.51 -9.62
C GLU A 24 2.32 19.58 -10.72
N LYS A 25 3.22 19.55 -11.71
CA LYS A 25 3.21 20.47 -12.86
C LYS A 25 1.90 20.37 -13.67
N ASN A 26 1.32 19.18 -13.76
CA ASN A 26 0.10 18.91 -14.52
C ASN A 26 -1.19 19.06 -13.68
N GLY A 27 -1.09 19.27 -12.37
CA GLY A 27 -2.25 19.26 -11.46
C GLY A 27 -2.88 17.87 -11.30
N GLU A 28 -2.09 16.81 -11.48
CA GLU A 28 -2.48 15.42 -11.35
C GLU A 28 -2.13 14.86 -9.96
N PRO A 29 -2.79 13.79 -9.50
CA PRO A 29 -2.43 13.16 -8.23
C PRO A 29 -1.01 12.57 -8.25
N VAL A 30 -0.28 12.71 -7.15
CA VAL A 30 1.05 12.13 -6.98
C VAL A 30 0.94 10.72 -6.38
N GLY A 31 1.33 9.71 -7.16
CA GLY A 31 1.39 8.31 -6.72
C GLY A 31 0.05 7.66 -6.38
N ASN A 32 0.10 6.46 -5.79
CA ASN A 32 -1.08 5.69 -5.37
C ASN A 32 -2.11 5.43 -6.48
N MET A 33 -1.67 5.32 -7.74
CA MET A 33 -2.54 5.18 -8.90
C MET A 33 -3.48 3.98 -8.81
N GLY A 34 -3.04 2.87 -8.22
CA GLY A 34 -3.91 1.72 -7.96
C GLY A 34 -5.07 2.02 -7.01
N LEU A 35 -4.91 2.92 -6.03
CA LEU A 35 -6.01 3.37 -5.16
C LEU A 35 -6.94 4.34 -5.87
N TRP A 36 -6.40 5.22 -6.73
CA TRP A 36 -7.21 6.10 -7.56
C TRP A 36 -8.06 5.32 -8.56
N ASP A 37 -7.53 4.24 -9.14
CA ASP A 37 -8.30 3.33 -10.00
C ASP A 37 -9.47 2.69 -9.24
N GLN A 38 -9.21 2.18 -8.03
CA GLN A 38 -10.25 1.64 -7.15
C GLN A 38 -11.30 2.71 -6.78
N ARG A 39 -10.86 3.95 -6.50
CA ARG A 39 -11.75 5.06 -6.18
C ARG A 39 -12.65 5.41 -7.37
N ALA A 40 -12.08 5.50 -8.58
CA ALA A 40 -12.84 5.71 -9.81
C ALA A 40 -13.87 4.59 -10.04
N ALA A 41 -13.51 3.34 -9.77
CA ALA A 41 -14.46 2.23 -9.86
C ALA A 41 -15.59 2.31 -8.82
N LEU A 42 -15.29 2.76 -7.60
CA LEU A 42 -16.30 3.00 -6.55
C LEU A 42 -17.25 4.12 -6.94
N GLU A 43 -16.74 5.23 -7.47
CA GLU A 43 -17.55 6.36 -7.93
C GLU A 43 -18.40 5.99 -9.14
N TRP A 44 -17.84 5.23 -10.09
CA TRP A 44 -18.61 4.67 -11.20
C TRP A 44 -19.74 3.76 -10.68
N THR A 45 -19.44 2.90 -9.71
CA THR A 45 -20.45 2.03 -9.09
C THR A 45 -21.55 2.86 -8.45
N HIS A 46 -21.21 3.85 -7.63
CA HIS A 46 -22.20 4.74 -7.01
C HIS A 46 -23.08 5.46 -8.05
N ALA A 47 -22.50 5.91 -9.16
CA ALA A 47 -23.25 6.61 -10.20
C ALA A 47 -24.14 5.69 -11.06
N ASN A 48 -23.77 4.41 -11.23
CA ASN A 48 -24.36 3.56 -12.27
C ASN A 48 -25.03 2.29 -11.76
N ILE A 49 -24.82 1.86 -10.51
CA ILE A 49 -25.26 0.53 -10.07
C ILE A 49 -26.78 0.36 -10.07
N SER A 50 -27.54 1.45 -10.03
CA SER A 50 -29.01 1.43 -10.15
C SER A 50 -29.50 0.88 -11.50
N PHE A 51 -28.75 1.09 -12.58
CA PHE A 51 -29.06 0.51 -13.90
C PHE A 51 -28.94 -1.02 -13.91
N PHE A 52 -28.21 -1.58 -12.94
CA PHE A 52 -28.01 -3.03 -12.78
C PHE A 52 -28.84 -3.60 -11.62
N GLY A 53 -29.78 -2.81 -11.07
CA GLY A 53 -30.66 -3.21 -9.96
C GLY A 53 -30.01 -3.17 -8.58
N GLY A 54 -28.82 -2.56 -8.42
CA GLY A 54 -28.22 -2.32 -7.11
C GLY A 54 -28.65 -0.99 -6.50
N ASP A 55 -28.49 -0.87 -5.19
CA ASP A 55 -28.80 0.35 -4.45
C ASP A 55 -27.52 1.19 -4.22
N PRO A 56 -27.37 2.37 -4.87
CA PRO A 56 -26.21 3.23 -4.68
C PRO A 56 -26.10 3.79 -3.26
N ALA A 57 -27.20 3.86 -2.49
CA ALA A 57 -27.19 4.35 -1.12
C ALA A 57 -26.69 3.31 -0.09
N ASN A 58 -26.44 2.06 -0.53
CA ASN A 58 -26.15 0.92 0.33
C ASN A 58 -24.86 0.17 -0.08
N ILE A 59 -23.80 0.91 -0.39
CA ILE A 59 -22.53 0.34 -0.84
C ILE A 59 -21.72 -0.25 0.33
N THR A 60 -21.29 -1.50 0.15
CA THR A 60 -20.31 -2.19 1.01
C THR A 60 -19.04 -2.43 0.22
N VAL A 61 -17.90 -1.95 0.72
CA VAL A 61 -16.58 -2.23 0.13
C VAL A 61 -15.94 -3.37 0.90
N ALA A 62 -15.55 -4.42 0.20
CA ALA A 62 -14.94 -5.60 0.79
C ALA A 62 -13.66 -5.97 0.05
N GLY A 63 -12.67 -6.49 0.77
CA GLY A 63 -11.45 -6.99 0.15
C GLY A 63 -10.70 -7.98 1.03
N TYR A 64 -9.89 -8.81 0.37
CA TYR A 64 -9.04 -9.83 0.99
C TYR A 64 -7.57 -9.48 0.83
N SER A 65 -6.74 -9.71 1.86
CA SER A 65 -5.30 -9.43 1.81
C SER A 65 -5.01 -7.96 1.49
N ALA A 66 -4.21 -7.69 0.46
CA ALA A 66 -4.00 -6.34 -0.06
C ALA A 66 -5.32 -5.61 -0.36
N GLY A 67 -6.39 -6.32 -0.72
CA GLY A 67 -7.73 -5.76 -0.89
C GLY A 67 -8.39 -5.34 0.43
N GLY A 68 -8.13 -6.04 1.54
CA GLY A 68 -8.62 -5.65 2.87
C GLY A 68 -7.94 -4.35 3.34
N PHE A 69 -6.62 -4.28 3.15
CA PHE A 69 -5.86 -3.05 3.32
C PHE A 69 -6.40 -1.93 2.42
N SER A 70 -6.60 -2.18 1.13
CA SER A 70 -7.22 -1.21 0.21
C SER A 70 -8.60 -0.75 0.66
N ALA A 71 -9.46 -1.63 1.17
CA ALA A 71 -10.78 -1.27 1.68
C ALA A 71 -10.68 -0.29 2.87
N PHE A 72 -9.70 -0.48 3.76
CA PHE A 72 -9.40 0.48 4.82
C PHE A 72 -8.92 1.83 4.26
N GLN A 73 -8.06 1.83 3.25
CA GLN A 73 -7.59 3.08 2.65
C GLN A 73 -8.71 3.84 1.91
N GLN A 74 -9.61 3.13 1.22
CA GLN A 74 -10.81 3.74 0.63
C GLN A 74 -11.72 4.34 1.71
N LEU A 75 -11.83 3.71 2.88
CA LEU A 75 -12.53 4.29 4.03
C LEU A 75 -11.83 5.54 4.56
N GLY A 76 -10.51 5.52 4.72
CA GLY A 76 -9.73 6.70 5.11
C GLY A 76 -9.94 7.87 4.14
N HIS A 77 -9.90 7.59 2.83
CA HIS A 77 -10.21 8.60 1.80
C HIS A 77 -11.64 9.12 1.94
N GLU A 78 -12.61 8.22 2.07
CA GLU A 78 -14.02 8.57 2.24
C GLU A 78 -14.26 9.48 3.45
N LEU A 79 -13.60 9.23 4.58
CA LEU A 79 -13.78 10.01 5.81
C LEU A 79 -13.10 11.38 5.76
N TYR A 80 -11.94 11.50 5.12
CA TYR A 80 -11.08 12.68 5.26
C TYR A 80 -10.85 13.49 3.98
N ARG A 81 -11.21 12.93 2.81
CA ARG A 81 -11.07 13.60 1.50
C ARG A 81 -12.40 13.84 0.80
N VAL A 82 -13.46 13.12 1.20
CA VAL A 82 -14.79 13.28 0.62
C VAL A 82 -15.67 14.06 1.61
N PRO A 83 -16.27 15.20 1.19
CA PRO A 83 -17.25 15.90 2.01
C PRO A 83 -18.38 14.96 2.45
N THR A 84 -18.86 15.10 3.70
CA THR A 84 -19.89 14.21 4.26
C THR A 84 -21.10 14.04 3.34
N SER A 85 -21.55 15.13 2.71
CA SER A 85 -22.69 15.16 1.77
C SER A 85 -22.48 14.39 0.47
N LYS A 86 -21.23 14.08 0.11
CA LYS A 86 -20.86 13.35 -1.12
C LYS A 86 -20.46 11.90 -0.86
N GLY A 87 -20.38 11.46 0.39
CA GLY A 87 -20.00 10.08 0.67
C GLY A 87 -21.14 9.09 0.54
N PHE A 88 -20.77 7.88 0.16
CA PHE A 88 -21.65 6.81 -0.25
C PHE A 88 -21.26 5.45 0.35
N ILE A 89 -20.05 5.29 0.90
CA ILE A 89 -19.67 4.03 1.55
C ILE A 89 -20.43 3.89 2.87
N LYS A 90 -21.14 2.76 3.06
CA LYS A 90 -21.90 2.46 4.29
C LYS A 90 -21.27 1.37 5.13
N ARG A 91 -20.56 0.44 4.51
CA ARG A 91 -19.91 -0.66 5.21
C ARG A 91 -18.57 -0.97 4.59
N ILE A 92 -17.65 -1.40 5.45
CA ILE A 92 -16.35 -1.95 5.07
C ILE A 92 -16.24 -3.36 5.62
N VAL A 93 -15.70 -4.26 4.81
CA VAL A 93 -15.34 -5.62 5.23
C VAL A 93 -13.88 -5.89 4.88
N MET A 94 -13.09 -6.17 5.90
CA MET A 94 -11.65 -6.43 5.78
C MET A 94 -11.39 -7.90 6.12
N PHE A 95 -11.00 -8.67 5.11
CA PHE A 95 -10.58 -10.06 5.29
C PHE A 95 -9.06 -10.14 5.22
N SER A 96 -8.40 -10.27 6.35
CA SER A 96 -6.94 -10.43 6.42
C SER A 96 -6.14 -9.47 5.59
N ASN A 97 -6.46 -8.19 5.70
CA ASN A 97 -5.49 -7.30 6.32
C ASN A 97 -6.19 -6.11 7.01
N GLY A 98 -5.49 -5.50 7.96
CA GLY A 98 -5.88 -4.38 8.79
C GLY A 98 -5.53 -2.98 8.23
N PRO A 99 -5.57 -1.96 9.09
CA PRO A 99 -5.13 -0.59 8.80
C PRO A 99 -3.65 -0.47 8.40
N GLY A 100 -2.83 -1.42 8.84
CA GLY A 100 -1.39 -1.43 8.68
C GLY A 100 -0.70 -0.29 9.43
N ILE A 101 0.40 0.19 8.87
CA ILE A 101 1.19 1.30 9.41
C ILE A 101 1.25 2.48 8.44
N THR A 102 1.76 3.62 8.90
CA THR A 102 2.00 4.78 8.03
C THR A 102 2.90 4.39 6.84
N PRO A 103 2.49 4.67 5.59
CA PRO A 103 3.28 4.35 4.41
C PRO A 103 4.57 5.17 4.32
N LYS A 104 5.46 4.75 3.41
CA LYS A 104 6.73 5.45 3.15
C LYS A 104 6.51 6.83 2.55
N THR A 105 7.46 7.71 2.82
CA THR A 105 7.57 9.03 2.17
C THR A 105 8.17 8.91 0.77
N LEU A 106 8.06 9.98 -0.02
CA LEU A 106 8.65 10.06 -1.35
C LEU A 106 10.18 9.87 -1.31
N GLU A 107 10.84 10.44 -0.30
CA GLU A 107 12.29 10.30 -0.07
C GLU A 107 12.69 8.83 0.11
N GLU A 108 11.94 8.08 0.92
CA GLU A 108 12.20 6.67 1.20
C GLU A 108 11.94 5.77 -0.01
N GLN A 109 11.09 6.19 -0.96
CA GLN A 109 10.76 5.45 -2.17
C GLN A 109 11.69 5.76 -3.36
N GLN A 110 12.48 6.83 -3.30
CA GLN A 110 13.33 7.24 -4.41
C GLN A 110 14.33 6.14 -4.84
N SER A 111 14.91 5.42 -3.88
CA SER A 111 15.88 4.35 -4.19
C SER A 111 15.27 3.21 -5.03
N GLN A 112 13.98 2.89 -4.80
CA GLN A 112 13.25 1.91 -5.60
C GLN A 112 13.00 2.43 -7.02
N PHE A 113 12.65 3.72 -7.17
CA PHE A 113 12.51 4.35 -8.48
C PHE A 113 13.82 4.34 -9.26
N ASP A 114 14.92 4.76 -8.62
CA ASP A 114 16.25 4.83 -9.24
C ASP A 114 16.71 3.44 -9.70
N GLU A 115 16.52 2.40 -8.88
CA GLU A 115 16.80 1.02 -9.28
C GLU A 115 15.95 0.60 -10.48
N TYR A 116 14.64 0.88 -10.45
CA TYR A 116 13.70 0.50 -11.51
C TYR A 116 14.12 1.09 -12.86
N ILE A 117 14.37 2.40 -12.93
CA ILE A 117 14.75 3.05 -14.19
C ILE A 117 16.16 2.66 -14.65
N THR A 118 17.10 2.46 -13.71
CA THR A 118 18.47 2.04 -14.05
C THR A 118 18.47 0.65 -14.68
N ARG A 119 17.69 -0.29 -14.14
CA ARG A 119 17.56 -1.64 -14.71
C ARG A 119 16.88 -1.66 -16.07
N LEU A 120 16.04 -0.66 -16.36
CA LEU A 120 15.47 -0.44 -17.69
C LEU A 120 16.44 0.23 -18.67
N GLY A 121 17.67 0.53 -18.24
CA GLY A 121 18.69 1.17 -19.06
C GLY A 121 18.53 2.69 -19.18
N ILE A 122 17.81 3.33 -18.26
CA ILE A 122 17.61 4.79 -18.22
C ILE A 122 18.62 5.41 -17.24
N PRO A 123 19.58 6.22 -17.70
CA PRO A 123 20.59 6.83 -16.82
C PRO A 123 19.99 7.85 -15.84
N LEU A 124 20.42 7.78 -14.57
CA LEU A 124 19.98 8.71 -13.52
C LEU A 124 20.38 10.18 -13.76
N GLY A 125 21.41 10.42 -14.58
CA GLY A 125 21.89 11.76 -14.89
C GLY A 125 21.07 12.52 -15.95
N LEU A 126 20.07 11.88 -16.58
CA LEU A 126 19.21 12.55 -17.55
C LEU A 126 18.24 13.54 -16.89
N PRO A 127 17.74 14.56 -17.61
CA PRO A 127 16.63 15.40 -17.13
C PRO A 127 15.39 14.56 -16.81
N SER A 128 14.61 14.96 -15.79
CA SER A 128 13.42 14.22 -15.33
C SER A 128 12.44 13.92 -16.46
N GLU A 129 12.09 14.93 -17.28
CA GLU A 129 11.18 14.77 -18.42
C GLU A 129 11.70 13.71 -19.40
N THR A 130 13.00 13.74 -19.73
CA THR A 130 13.64 12.74 -20.61
C THR A 130 13.60 11.33 -20.02
N LYS A 131 13.82 11.18 -18.70
CA LYS A 131 13.71 9.87 -18.04
C LYS A 131 12.28 9.31 -18.18
N LEU A 132 11.27 10.16 -17.96
CA LEU A 132 9.87 9.77 -18.02
C LEU A 132 9.42 9.46 -19.45
N ASP A 133 9.86 10.23 -20.44
CA ASP A 133 9.62 9.95 -21.86
C ASP A 133 10.22 8.60 -22.26
N MET A 134 11.48 8.34 -21.87
CA MET A 134 12.12 7.04 -22.11
C MET A 134 11.35 5.92 -21.41
N LEU A 135 10.96 6.11 -20.15
CA LEU A 135 10.21 5.12 -19.38
C LEU A 135 8.88 4.77 -20.06
N ARG A 136 8.13 5.77 -20.55
CA ARG A 136 6.86 5.58 -21.26
C ARG A 136 7.01 5.00 -22.66
N SER A 137 8.18 5.17 -23.29
CA SER A 137 8.46 4.60 -24.62
C SER A 137 8.72 3.09 -24.60
N LEU A 138 9.00 2.52 -23.42
CA LEU A 138 9.32 1.10 -23.29
C LEU A 138 8.08 0.22 -23.43
N PRO A 139 8.20 -0.96 -24.07
CA PRO A 139 7.13 -1.97 -24.08
C PRO A 139 6.72 -2.36 -22.66
N TYR A 140 5.42 -2.52 -22.41
CA TYR A 140 4.91 -2.86 -21.08
C TYR A 140 5.48 -4.17 -20.53
N GLN A 141 5.85 -5.12 -21.40
CA GLN A 141 6.49 -6.37 -20.98
C GLN A 141 7.81 -6.10 -20.27
N LYS A 142 8.65 -5.20 -20.80
CA LYS A 142 9.91 -4.81 -20.14
C LYS A 142 9.66 -4.17 -18.78
N LEU A 143 8.63 -3.32 -18.70
CA LEU A 143 8.25 -2.66 -17.44
C LEU A 143 7.82 -3.66 -16.36
N ILE A 144 7.25 -4.81 -16.75
CA ILE A 144 6.83 -5.87 -15.84
C ILE A 144 8.00 -6.79 -15.49
N GLU A 145 8.70 -7.30 -16.49
CA GLU A 145 9.78 -8.27 -16.34
C GLU A 145 10.93 -7.74 -15.48
N VAL A 146 11.30 -6.47 -15.62
CA VAL A 146 12.42 -5.89 -14.84
C VAL A 146 12.19 -5.95 -13.33
N GLN A 147 10.93 -6.00 -12.88
CA GLN A 147 10.58 -5.96 -11.46
C GLN A 147 11.01 -7.23 -10.72
N THR A 148 11.10 -8.38 -11.39
CA THR A 148 11.51 -9.64 -10.74
C THR A 148 12.97 -9.64 -10.32
N ASP A 149 13.79 -8.84 -11.01
CA ASP A 149 15.24 -8.77 -10.76
C ASP A 149 15.60 -7.66 -9.76
N MET A 150 14.64 -6.82 -9.37
CA MET A 150 14.86 -5.74 -8.42
C MET A 150 15.14 -6.28 -7.01
N LYS A 151 16.00 -5.57 -6.28
CA LYS A 151 16.27 -5.85 -4.87
C LYS A 151 15.02 -5.63 -4.01
N ILE A 152 14.27 -4.57 -4.31
CA ILE A 152 13.02 -4.21 -3.62
C ILE A 152 11.91 -4.12 -4.66
N HIS A 153 11.10 -5.16 -4.78
CA HIS A 153 10.05 -5.27 -5.80
C HIS A 153 8.64 -5.18 -5.20
N GLU A 154 8.56 -4.82 -3.91
CA GLU A 154 7.36 -4.46 -3.19
C GLU A 154 7.03 -2.98 -3.41
N PHE A 155 6.13 -2.70 -4.35
CA PHE A 155 5.63 -1.33 -4.57
C PHE A 155 4.48 -1.04 -3.59
N ARG A 156 4.65 0.00 -2.77
CA ARG A 156 3.73 0.34 -1.67
C ARG A 156 3.24 1.77 -1.75
N LEU A 157 2.25 2.06 -0.92
CA LEU A 157 1.61 3.37 -0.87
C LEU A 157 2.61 4.48 -0.55
N LEU A 158 2.37 5.63 -1.12
CA LEU A 158 3.07 6.88 -0.84
C LEU A 158 2.28 7.69 0.20
N SER A 159 2.98 8.16 1.23
CA SER A 159 2.47 9.09 2.24
C SER A 159 2.71 10.55 1.83
N ASN A 160 1.98 11.02 0.81
CA ASN A 160 2.06 12.42 0.33
C ASN A 160 0.95 13.33 0.88
N GLY A 161 -0.09 12.76 1.48
CA GLY A 161 -1.22 13.53 1.99
C GLY A 161 -2.36 13.74 0.99
N GLU A 162 -2.26 13.29 -0.26
CA GLU A 162 -3.32 13.56 -1.25
C GLU A 162 -4.47 12.57 -1.13
N PHE A 163 -4.21 11.28 -1.32
CA PHE A 163 -5.24 10.25 -1.21
C PHE A 163 -5.72 10.05 0.23
N LEU A 164 -4.80 10.16 1.20
CA LEU A 164 -5.03 9.95 2.63
C LEU A 164 -4.36 11.06 3.43
N PRO A 165 -4.88 11.43 4.60
CA PRO A 165 -4.15 12.31 5.51
C PRO A 165 -2.87 11.62 6.03
N LYS A 166 -1.75 12.36 6.10
CA LYS A 166 -0.46 11.82 6.55
C LYS A 166 -0.49 11.29 7.99
N ASP A 167 -1.41 11.82 8.80
CA ASP A 167 -1.63 11.46 10.19
C ASP A 167 -2.76 10.43 10.38
N LEU A 168 -3.18 9.71 9.32
CA LEU A 168 -4.29 8.74 9.38
C LEU A 168 -4.15 7.77 10.57
N MET A 169 -2.95 7.21 10.79
CA MET A 169 -2.72 6.29 11.90
C MET A 169 -2.83 6.95 13.28
N SER A 170 -2.51 8.25 13.40
CA SER A 170 -2.78 9.01 14.64
C SER A 170 -4.28 9.10 14.89
N LYS A 171 -5.06 9.42 13.84
CA LYS A 171 -6.52 9.53 13.91
C LYS A 171 -7.22 8.22 14.27
N VAL A 172 -6.63 7.09 13.86
CA VAL A 172 -7.09 5.76 14.31
C VAL A 172 -6.85 5.60 15.80
N ASN A 173 -5.67 5.97 16.29
CA ASN A 173 -5.25 5.75 17.67
C ASN A 173 -5.87 6.72 18.68
N ASP A 174 -6.22 7.94 18.27
CA ASP A 174 -6.84 8.96 19.13
C ASP A 174 -8.39 8.91 19.15
N GLY A 175 -8.99 8.05 18.32
CA GLY A 175 -10.43 7.84 18.24
C GLY A 175 -11.17 8.77 17.27
N ASP A 176 -10.50 9.73 16.63
CA ASP A 176 -11.11 10.60 15.61
C ASP A 176 -11.69 9.79 14.43
N PHE A 177 -10.99 8.73 14.01
CA PHE A 177 -11.46 7.83 12.94
C PHE A 177 -12.79 7.17 13.30
N ALA A 178 -12.89 6.61 14.51
CA ALA A 178 -14.11 5.96 14.99
C ALA A 178 -15.26 6.96 15.16
N LYS A 179 -14.96 8.18 15.61
CA LYS A 179 -15.94 9.27 15.70
C LYS A 179 -16.51 9.62 14.32
N ASN A 180 -15.66 9.84 13.31
CA ASN A 180 -16.08 10.14 11.94
C ASN A 180 -16.92 9.00 11.34
N MET A 181 -16.55 7.74 11.57
CA MET A 181 -17.37 6.59 11.17
C MET A 181 -18.75 6.60 11.84
N SER A 182 -18.81 6.87 13.14
CA SER A 182 -20.05 6.89 13.93
C SER A 182 -20.99 7.99 13.46
N GLU A 183 -20.49 9.21 13.27
CA GLU A 183 -21.26 10.37 12.77
C GLU A 183 -21.87 10.10 11.39
N ARG A 184 -21.18 9.30 10.56
CA ARG A 184 -21.62 8.93 9.21
C ARG A 184 -22.36 7.59 9.15
N ASN A 185 -22.56 6.95 10.31
CA ASN A 185 -23.17 5.63 10.47
C ASN A 185 -22.53 4.53 9.59
N ILE A 186 -21.21 4.57 9.44
CA ILE A 186 -20.44 3.56 8.70
C ILE A 186 -20.12 2.39 9.63
N LYS A 187 -20.29 1.15 9.15
CA LYS A 187 -19.96 -0.06 9.91
C LYS A 187 -18.72 -0.75 9.36
N LEU A 188 -17.95 -1.38 10.23
CA LEU A 188 -16.76 -2.14 9.89
C LEU A 188 -16.92 -3.57 10.40
N LEU A 189 -16.62 -4.53 9.52
CA LEU A 189 -16.34 -5.91 9.89
C LEU A 189 -14.88 -6.20 9.53
N SER A 190 -14.11 -6.73 10.47
CA SER A 190 -12.72 -7.13 10.25
C SER A 190 -12.51 -8.54 10.80
N GLY A 191 -11.73 -9.35 10.09
CA GLY A 191 -11.40 -10.70 10.51
C GLY A 191 -10.04 -11.14 9.97
N GLU A 192 -9.37 -12.01 10.72
CA GLU A 192 -8.04 -12.51 10.40
C GLU A 192 -8.02 -14.05 10.31
N CYS A 193 -7.21 -14.62 9.41
CA CYS A 193 -6.92 -16.04 9.43
C CYS A 193 -5.95 -16.35 10.58
N ARG A 194 -6.28 -17.35 11.41
CA ARG A 194 -5.47 -17.72 12.59
C ARG A 194 -3.98 -17.95 12.26
N ASP A 195 -3.71 -18.57 11.11
CA ASP A 195 -2.39 -19.10 10.76
C ASP A 195 -1.72 -18.34 9.58
N GLU A 196 -2.03 -17.05 9.38
CA GLU A 196 -1.43 -16.18 8.33
C GLU A 196 0.11 -16.28 8.25
N HIS A 197 0.79 -16.39 9.39
CA HIS A 197 2.25 -16.53 9.46
C HIS A 197 2.80 -17.71 8.63
N THR A 198 1.98 -18.75 8.41
CA THR A 198 2.35 -19.93 7.59
C THR A 198 2.53 -19.56 6.11
N ILE A 199 1.75 -18.61 5.58
CA ILE A 199 1.92 -18.17 4.20
C ILE A 199 3.20 -17.33 4.07
N TYR A 200 3.44 -16.39 4.99
CA TYR A 200 4.56 -15.45 4.88
C TYR A 200 5.93 -16.10 5.13
N ARG A 201 6.00 -17.19 5.90
CA ARG A 201 7.22 -18.01 6.03
C ARG A 201 7.57 -18.83 4.79
N THR A 202 6.67 -18.93 3.80
CA THR A 202 6.91 -19.70 2.57
C THR A 202 6.85 -18.86 1.30
N TRP A 203 6.09 -17.76 1.32
CA TRP A 203 5.92 -16.86 0.19
C TRP A 203 6.81 -15.63 0.32
N ARG A 204 7.73 -15.44 -0.64
CA ARG A 204 8.71 -14.32 -0.68
C ARG A 204 9.47 -14.14 0.63
N THR A 205 9.82 -15.27 1.23
CA THR A 205 10.52 -15.34 2.50
C THR A 205 11.99 -14.96 2.31
N PRO A 206 12.56 -14.12 3.20
CA PRO A 206 13.96 -13.74 3.11
C PRO A 206 14.90 -14.92 3.39
N ASP A 207 16.18 -14.72 3.08
CA ASP A 207 17.24 -15.61 3.53
C ASP A 207 17.28 -15.72 5.06
N ASN A 208 17.90 -16.79 5.56
CA ASN A 208 17.87 -17.14 6.97
C ASN A 208 18.90 -16.33 7.81
N SER A 209 18.75 -15.00 7.84
CA SER A 209 19.60 -14.10 8.59
C SER A 209 18.87 -12.84 9.08
N PHE A 210 19.41 -12.18 10.11
CA PHE A 210 18.90 -10.90 10.60
C PHE A 210 18.82 -9.86 9.47
N ASP A 211 19.90 -9.70 8.71
CA ASP A 211 20.01 -8.66 7.68
C ASP A 211 19.01 -8.88 6.54
N ALA A 212 18.75 -10.12 6.17
CA ALA A 212 17.76 -10.44 5.13
C ALA A 212 16.32 -10.15 5.60
N VAL A 213 15.99 -10.50 6.85
CA VAL A 213 14.68 -10.15 7.44
C VAL A 213 14.52 -8.63 7.55
N TYR A 214 15.54 -7.94 8.04
CA TYR A 214 15.52 -6.48 8.15
C TYR A 214 15.35 -5.81 6.78
N ALA A 215 16.11 -6.23 5.77
CA ALA A 215 15.99 -5.72 4.41
C ALA A 215 14.58 -5.97 3.83
N ARG A 216 14.01 -7.15 4.07
CA ARG A 216 12.66 -7.50 3.62
C ARG A 216 11.56 -6.69 4.31
N LEU A 217 11.73 -6.29 5.56
CA LEU A 217 10.83 -5.36 6.25
C LEU A 217 10.99 -3.93 5.73
N CYS A 218 12.24 -3.49 5.50
CA CYS A 218 12.53 -2.19 4.90
C CYS A 218 12.03 -2.06 3.46
N ALA A 219 11.79 -3.17 2.74
CA ALA A 219 11.12 -3.17 1.44
C ALA A 219 9.67 -2.66 1.53
N GLU A 220 9.00 -2.92 2.65
CA GLU A 220 7.57 -2.72 2.83
C GLU A 220 7.24 -1.47 3.65
N TYR A 221 8.02 -1.28 4.70
CA TYR A 221 7.74 -0.35 5.78
C TYR A 221 8.85 0.71 5.85
N PRO A 222 8.55 1.91 6.41
CA PRO A 222 9.59 2.88 6.74
C PRO A 222 10.71 2.22 7.56
N GLU A 223 11.96 2.57 7.28
CA GLU A 223 13.13 1.95 7.94
C GLU A 223 13.06 2.11 9.47
N THR A 224 12.55 3.25 9.93
CA THR A 224 12.33 3.52 11.35
C THR A 224 11.39 2.51 12.01
N THR A 225 10.38 2.02 11.28
CA THR A 225 9.45 1.00 11.76
C THR A 225 10.10 -0.38 11.73
N ALA A 226 10.76 -0.74 10.62
CA ALA A 226 11.50 -2.00 10.52
C ALA A 226 12.55 -2.13 11.63
N LYS A 227 13.26 -1.04 11.96
CA LYS A 227 14.25 -1.00 13.04
C LYS A 227 13.61 -1.20 14.42
N LYS A 228 12.46 -0.58 14.68
CA LYS A 228 11.71 -0.77 15.94
C LYS A 228 11.26 -2.22 16.10
N LEU A 229 10.71 -2.81 15.03
CA LEU A 229 10.28 -4.21 15.01
C LEU A 229 11.47 -5.14 15.26
N MET A 230 12.55 -5.02 14.49
CA MET A 230 13.72 -5.89 14.66
C MET A 230 14.36 -5.73 16.04
N THR A 231 14.43 -4.51 16.58
CA THR A 231 14.91 -4.28 17.96
C THR A 231 13.99 -4.93 19.00
N HIS A 232 12.67 -4.85 18.82
CA HIS A 232 11.70 -5.45 19.74
C HIS A 232 11.84 -6.97 19.80
N TYR A 233 11.96 -7.63 18.66
CA TYR A 233 12.06 -9.09 18.60
C TYR A 233 13.49 -9.58 18.91
N CYS A 234 14.52 -8.99 18.33
CA CYS A 234 15.89 -9.55 18.34
C CYS A 234 16.81 -8.94 19.39
N GLY A 235 16.33 -7.92 20.12
CA GLY A 235 17.12 -7.18 21.09
C GLY A 235 18.34 -6.44 20.51
N PRO A 236 19.21 -5.90 21.37
CA PRO A 236 20.39 -5.15 20.93
C PRO A 236 21.47 -6.01 20.26
N ASN A 237 21.51 -7.30 20.60
CA ASN A 237 22.51 -8.24 20.07
C ASN A 237 22.13 -8.81 18.68
N LYS A 238 20.94 -8.47 18.16
CA LYS A 238 20.44 -8.99 16.87
C LYS A 238 20.35 -10.52 16.84
N GLU A 239 19.99 -11.12 17.97
CA GLU A 239 19.89 -12.57 18.12
C GLU A 239 18.50 -13.05 17.71
N LEU A 240 18.43 -14.28 17.18
CA LEU A 240 17.16 -14.91 16.90
C LEU A 240 16.45 -15.21 18.24
N PRO A 241 15.15 -14.87 18.39
CA PRO A 241 14.42 -15.19 19.62
C PRO A 241 14.39 -16.71 19.86
N SER A 242 14.55 -17.14 21.10
CA SER A 242 14.56 -18.57 21.47
C SER A 242 13.27 -19.30 21.12
N ALA A 243 12.16 -18.57 20.97
CA ALA A 243 10.86 -19.12 20.54
C ALA A 243 10.75 -19.37 19.02
N CYS A 244 11.75 -18.97 18.22
CA CYS A 244 11.77 -19.13 16.77
C CYS A 244 12.86 -20.12 16.36
N ASP A 245 12.50 -21.13 15.56
CA ASP A 245 13.48 -22.12 15.07
C ASP A 245 14.50 -21.52 14.09
N ASN A 246 14.10 -20.50 13.34
CA ASN A 246 14.94 -19.81 12.36
C ASN A 246 14.37 -18.41 12.00
N TRP A 247 15.13 -17.63 11.25
CA TRP A 247 14.75 -16.27 10.83
C TRP A 247 13.53 -16.22 9.91
N LYS A 248 13.26 -17.30 9.16
CA LYS A 248 12.07 -17.40 8.30
C LYS A 248 10.79 -17.54 9.11
N VAL A 249 10.84 -18.32 10.18
CA VAL A 249 9.75 -18.44 11.17
C VAL A 249 9.53 -17.07 11.81
N LEU A 250 10.58 -16.43 12.30
CA LEU A 250 10.49 -15.07 12.86
C LEU A 250 9.84 -14.10 11.87
N PHE A 251 10.30 -14.07 10.61
CA PHE A 251 9.71 -13.21 9.58
C PHE A 251 8.21 -13.47 9.40
N GLY A 252 7.78 -14.74 9.34
CA GLY A 252 6.37 -15.10 9.24
C GLY A 252 5.54 -14.54 10.40
N HIS A 253 6.05 -14.64 11.63
CA HIS A 253 5.39 -14.10 12.82
C HIS A 253 5.36 -12.56 12.82
N ILE A 254 6.47 -11.91 12.47
CA ILE A 254 6.52 -10.45 12.39
C ILE A 254 5.51 -9.97 11.35
N TYR A 255 5.57 -10.52 10.13
CA TYR A 255 4.78 -10.03 9.01
C TYR A 255 3.28 -10.27 9.17
N ALA A 256 2.87 -11.37 9.81
CA ALA A 256 1.45 -11.65 10.06
C ALA A 256 0.82 -10.77 11.15
N ASN A 257 1.64 -10.13 12.00
CA ASN A 257 1.19 -9.39 13.18
C ASN A 257 1.33 -7.86 13.04
N ILE A 258 1.73 -7.36 11.87
CA ILE A 258 1.81 -5.92 11.53
C ILE A 258 0.54 -5.48 10.83
#